data_AF-S4RNB5-F1
#
_entry.id   AF-S4RNB5-F1
#
_cell.length_a   1.000
_cell.length_b   1.000
_cell.length_c   1.000
_cell.angle_alpha   90.00
_cell.angle_beta   90.00
_cell.angle_gamma   90.00
#
_symmetry.space_group_name_H-M   'P 1'
#
loop_
_entity.id
_entity.type
_entity.pdbx_description
1 polymer ?
#
loop_
_entity_poly.entity_id
_entity_poly.type
_entity_poly.pdbx_seq_one_letter_code
_entity_poly.pdbx_strand_id
1 'polypeptide(L)'
;LGLTVQQWREQRRSRGCEGEMSDEVAKALAARPGGDTIFGKIIRKEIPANIIHEDEQCIVFHDVAPQAPTHLLVVPKKAIPGLPNATAEDQALLGHLMLVAAKVAAQVGLSSGYRLVLNDGPEGGQSVYHLHLHVLGGRQLGWPPG
;
A
#
# COMPACT_ATOMS: atom_id res chain seq x y z
N LEU A 1 6.41 8.46 -34.60
CA LEU A 1 5.20 7.67 -34.97
C LEU A 1 4.94 6.70 -33.82
N GLY A 2 4.07 7.10 -32.88
CA GLY A 2 3.82 6.36 -31.65
C GLY A 2 2.96 5.12 -31.90
N LEU A 3 3.33 4.00 -31.28
CA LEU A 3 2.53 2.78 -31.28
C LEU A 3 1.17 3.07 -30.63
N THR A 4 0.10 2.54 -31.20
CA THR A 4 -1.22 2.63 -30.58
C THR A 4 -1.27 1.77 -29.30
N VAL A 5 -2.15 2.10 -28.37
CA VAL A 5 -2.34 1.35 -27.10
C VAL A 5 -2.61 -0.14 -27.35
N GLN A 6 -3.21 -0.49 -28.50
CA GLN A 6 -3.42 -1.88 -28.92
C GLN A 6 -2.11 -2.58 -29.29
N GLN A 7 -1.23 -1.93 -30.06
CA GLN A 7 0.06 -2.48 -30.46
C GLN A 7 1.00 -2.70 -29.26
N TRP A 8 0.89 -1.87 -28.21
CA TRP A 8 1.63 -2.06 -26.96
C TRP A 8 1.12 -3.27 -26.14
N ARG A 9 -0.20 -3.54 -26.16
CA ARG A 9 -0.81 -4.66 -25.43
C ARG A 9 -0.45 -6.02 -26.01
N GLU A 10 -0.35 -6.13 -27.33
CA GLU A 10 -0.04 -7.39 -28.02
C GLU A 10 1.39 -7.86 -27.74
N GLN A 11 2.34 -6.94 -27.57
CA GLN A 11 3.74 -7.25 -27.28
C GLN A 11 3.98 -7.84 -25.89
N ARG A 12 3.03 -7.71 -24.94
CA ARG A 12 3.19 -8.13 -23.53
C ARG A 12 2.48 -9.44 -23.16
N ARG A 13 1.82 -10.12 -24.09
CA ARG A 13 0.97 -11.30 -23.81
C ARG A 13 1.69 -12.62 -23.52
N SER A 14 3.03 -12.66 -23.48
CA SER A 14 3.76 -13.89 -23.14
C SER A 14 4.40 -13.79 -21.75
N ARG A 15 3.67 -14.29 -20.74
CA ARG A 15 4.13 -14.88 -19.46
C ARG A 15 3.02 -14.75 -18.42
N GLY A 16 2.19 -15.79 -18.30
CA GLY A 16 1.36 -16.02 -17.13
C GLY A 16 2.07 -17.02 -16.21
N CYS A 17 2.05 -16.77 -14.91
CA CYS A 17 2.37 -17.76 -13.87
C CYS A 17 1.15 -17.77 -12.93
N GLU A 18 0.54 -18.94 -12.76
CA GLU A 18 -0.51 -19.16 -11.76
C GLU A 18 0.14 -19.20 -10.37
N GLY A 19 -0.39 -18.42 -9.43
CA GLY A 19 0.18 -18.21 -8.10
C GLY A 19 -0.63 -18.88 -6.99
N GLU A 20 0.09 -19.51 -6.07
CA GLU A 20 -0.38 -19.97 -4.75
C GLU A 20 -0.99 -18.80 -3.94
N MET A 21 -2.06 -19.06 -3.18
CA MET A 21 -2.80 -18.02 -2.45
C MET A 21 -1.96 -17.40 -1.34
N SER A 22 -1.76 -16.07 -1.37
CA SER A 22 -0.95 -15.37 -0.38
C SER A 22 -1.71 -15.11 0.93
N ASP A 23 -0.96 -14.98 2.04
CA ASP A 23 -1.51 -14.65 3.37
C ASP A 23 -2.34 -13.36 3.37
N GLU A 24 -2.01 -12.41 2.50
CA GLU A 24 -2.75 -11.15 2.36
C GLU A 24 -4.15 -11.35 1.78
N VAL A 25 -4.31 -12.28 0.83
CA VAL A 25 -5.63 -12.64 0.28
C VAL A 25 -6.52 -13.25 1.37
N ALA A 26 -5.95 -14.14 2.20
CA ALA A 26 -6.68 -14.73 3.31
C ALA A 26 -7.12 -13.68 4.36
N LYS A 27 -6.22 -12.76 4.72
CA LYS A 27 -6.56 -11.64 5.64
C LYS A 27 -7.64 -10.74 5.06
N ALA A 28 -7.58 -10.41 3.78
CA ALA A 28 -8.56 -9.57 3.11
C ALA A 28 -9.97 -10.18 3.11
N LEU A 29 -10.08 -11.49 2.89
CA LEU A 29 -11.37 -12.19 2.92
C LEU A 29 -11.99 -12.25 4.34
N ALA A 30 -11.17 -12.18 5.39
CA ALA A 30 -11.62 -12.16 6.77
C ALA A 30 -11.90 -10.75 7.32
N ALA A 31 -11.35 -9.72 6.68
CA ALA A 31 -11.44 -8.34 7.13
C ALA A 31 -12.89 -7.82 7.05
N ARG A 32 -13.27 -6.97 8.01
CA ARG A 32 -14.58 -6.30 8.02
C ARG A 32 -14.43 -4.81 8.29
N PRO A 33 -15.25 -3.94 7.65
CA PRO A 33 -15.28 -2.52 7.99
C PRO A 33 -15.82 -2.28 9.41
N GLY A 34 -15.30 -1.24 10.07
CA GLY A 34 -15.79 -0.73 11.35
C GLY A 34 -14.94 -1.12 12.56
N GLY A 35 -15.06 -0.34 13.63
CA GLY A 35 -14.35 -0.56 14.90
C GLY A 35 -12.93 0.01 14.97
N ASP A 36 -12.26 -0.27 16.08
CA ASP A 36 -10.85 0.09 16.32
C ASP A 36 -9.92 -0.88 15.60
N THR A 37 -9.18 -0.40 14.61
CA THR A 37 -8.29 -1.24 13.79
C THR A 37 -6.92 -1.41 14.44
N ILE A 38 -6.18 -2.43 14.00
CA ILE A 38 -4.78 -2.63 14.42
C ILE A 38 -3.93 -1.39 14.14
N PHE A 39 -4.18 -0.67 13.04
CA PHE A 39 -3.49 0.59 12.74
C PHE A 39 -3.91 1.72 13.68
N GLY A 40 -5.17 1.78 14.12
CA GLY A 40 -5.62 2.69 15.18
C GLY A 40 -4.82 2.48 16.47
N LYS A 41 -4.60 1.22 16.86
CA LYS A 41 -3.77 0.85 18.03
C LYS A 41 -2.30 1.26 17.86
N ILE A 42 -1.72 1.10 16.67
CA ILE A 42 -0.36 1.57 16.34
C ILE A 42 -0.27 3.09 16.43
N ILE A 43 -1.23 3.82 15.87
CA ILE A 43 -1.28 5.29 15.91
C ILE A 43 -1.32 5.78 17.36
N ARG A 44 -2.11 5.13 18.22
CA ARG A 44 -2.21 5.45 19.65
C ARG A 44 -1.08 4.87 20.51
N LYS A 45 -0.09 4.21 19.92
CA LYS A 45 1.06 3.57 20.60
C LYS A 45 0.66 2.50 21.62
N GLU A 46 -0.51 1.89 21.47
CA GLU A 46 -0.96 0.77 22.32
C GLU A 46 -0.20 -0.52 22.02
N ILE A 47 0.27 -0.65 20.77
CA ILE A 47 1.10 -1.77 20.32
C ILE A 47 2.35 -1.24 19.61
N PRO A 48 3.49 -1.94 19.70
CA PRO A 48 4.72 -1.50 19.08
C PRO A 48 4.66 -1.66 17.55
N ALA A 49 5.31 -0.74 16.85
CA ALA A 49 5.59 -0.82 15.43
C ALA A 49 6.97 -0.26 15.15
N ASN A 50 7.65 -0.76 14.12
CA ASN A 50 8.92 -0.21 13.67
C ASN A 50 8.67 1.03 12.81
N ILE A 51 8.57 2.18 13.46
CA ILE A 51 8.19 3.47 12.86
C ILE A 51 9.41 4.16 12.26
N ILE A 52 9.28 4.63 11.03
CA ILE A 52 10.36 5.35 10.30
C ILE A 52 10.03 6.83 10.05
N HIS A 53 8.76 7.20 10.07
CA HIS A 53 8.31 8.58 9.93
C HIS A 53 6.98 8.76 10.67
N GLU A 54 6.81 9.90 11.30
CA GLU A 54 5.55 10.31 11.91
C GLU A 54 5.44 11.84 11.86
N ASP A 55 4.27 12.33 11.46
CA ASP A 55 3.91 13.75 11.51
C ASP A 55 2.48 13.93 12.02
N GLU A 56 1.94 15.13 11.90
CA GLU A 56 0.58 15.46 12.35
C GLU A 56 -0.52 14.71 11.58
N GLN A 57 -0.24 14.30 10.34
CA GLN A 57 -1.24 13.76 9.42
C GLN A 57 -1.13 12.24 9.22
N CYS A 58 0.07 11.66 9.37
CA CYS A 58 0.31 10.25 9.08
C CYS A 58 1.41 9.62 9.94
N ILE A 59 1.48 8.29 9.87
CA ILE A 59 2.54 7.47 10.43
C ILE A 59 3.01 6.47 9.37
N VAL A 60 4.31 6.18 9.39
CA VAL A 60 4.92 5.18 8.50
C VAL A 60 5.70 4.17 9.30
N PHE A 61 5.45 2.89 9.04
CA PHE A 61 6.13 1.79 9.72
C PHE A 61 6.36 0.61 8.77
N HIS A 62 7.28 -0.28 9.14
CA HIS A 62 7.51 -1.51 8.40
C HIS A 62 6.33 -2.47 8.53
N ASP A 63 5.96 -3.08 7.41
CA ASP A 63 4.98 -4.16 7.41
C ASP A 63 5.54 -5.38 8.18
N VAL A 64 4.70 -6.03 8.98
CA VAL A 64 5.06 -7.21 9.77
C VAL A 64 5.14 -8.48 8.92
N ALA A 65 4.50 -8.49 7.74
CA ALA A 65 4.51 -9.56 6.74
C ALA A 65 5.05 -9.03 5.40
N PRO A 66 6.36 -8.69 5.32
CA PRO A 66 6.92 -7.99 4.17
C PRO A 66 6.87 -8.83 2.89
N GLN A 67 6.34 -8.25 1.80
CA GLN A 67 6.28 -8.88 0.46
C GLN A 67 7.46 -8.49 -0.45
N ALA A 68 8.37 -7.67 0.07
CA ALA A 68 9.60 -7.25 -0.58
C ALA A 68 10.65 -6.92 0.52
N PRO A 69 11.96 -6.89 0.19
CA PRO A 69 13.01 -6.56 1.17
C PRO A 69 12.74 -5.26 1.94
N THR A 70 12.16 -4.26 1.25
CA THR A 70 11.54 -3.11 1.90
C THR A 70 10.05 -3.14 1.62
N HIS A 71 9.25 -3.26 2.69
CA HIS A 71 7.79 -3.13 2.66
C HIS A 71 7.35 -2.21 3.79
N LEU A 72 6.82 -1.04 3.44
CA LEU A 72 6.37 -0.02 4.40
C LEU A 72 4.89 0.26 4.20
N LEU A 73 4.23 0.70 5.27
CA LEU A 73 2.85 1.17 5.25
C LEU A 73 2.81 2.65 5.63
N VAL A 74 2.27 3.49 4.75
CA VAL A 74 1.93 4.89 5.06
C VAL A 74 0.45 4.95 5.41
N VAL A 75 0.14 5.34 6.64
CA VAL A 75 -1.21 5.29 7.20
C VAL A 75 -1.60 6.69 7.70
N PRO A 76 -2.74 7.26 7.30
CA PRO A 76 -3.22 8.52 7.85
C PRO A 76 -3.59 8.36 9.34
N LYS A 77 -3.46 9.42 10.12
CA LYS A 77 -3.99 9.45 11.49
C LYS A 77 -5.52 9.57 11.50
N LYS A 78 -6.10 10.19 10.47
CA LYS A 78 -7.55 10.20 10.23
C LYS A 78 -8.00 8.79 9.83
N ALA A 79 -8.93 8.22 10.59
CA ALA A 79 -9.47 6.88 10.36
C ALA A 79 -10.42 6.85 9.15
N ILE A 80 -9.85 6.75 7.94
CA ILE A 80 -10.59 6.53 6.69
C ILE A 80 -10.58 5.03 6.42
N PRO A 81 -11.73 4.32 6.32
CA PRO A 81 -11.73 2.86 6.18
C PRO A 81 -11.06 2.35 4.90
N GLY A 82 -11.20 3.06 3.79
CA GLY A 82 -10.63 2.72 2.48
C GLY A 82 -10.79 3.90 1.51
N LEU A 83 -10.18 3.82 0.33
CA LEU A 83 -10.19 4.94 -0.63
C LEU A 83 -11.61 5.37 -1.07
N PRO A 84 -12.59 4.47 -1.27
CA PRO A 84 -13.97 4.87 -1.59
C PRO A 84 -14.65 5.71 -0.51
N ASN A 85 -14.13 5.71 0.72
CA ASN A 85 -14.64 6.52 1.81
C ASN A 85 -13.97 7.89 1.93
N ALA A 86 -12.93 8.16 1.13
CA ALA A 86 -12.31 9.48 1.08
C ALA A 86 -13.22 10.48 0.37
N THR A 87 -13.18 11.72 0.84
CA THR A 87 -13.99 12.83 0.31
C THR A 87 -13.10 13.90 -0.31
N ALA A 88 -13.70 14.93 -0.93
CA ALA A 88 -12.93 16.07 -1.45
C ALA A 88 -12.11 16.79 -0.36
N GLU A 89 -12.56 16.75 0.89
CA GLU A 89 -11.82 17.32 2.04
C GLU A 89 -10.51 16.56 2.32
N ASP A 90 -10.42 15.30 1.90
CA ASP A 90 -9.24 14.46 2.08
C ASP A 90 -8.17 14.66 1.00
N GLN A 91 -8.43 15.48 -0.03
CA GLN A 91 -7.52 15.65 -1.15
C GLN A 91 -6.09 16.03 -0.72
N ALA A 92 -5.96 16.98 0.20
CA ALA A 92 -4.66 17.40 0.71
C ALA A 92 -3.96 16.29 1.51
N LEU A 93 -4.72 15.53 2.30
CA LEU A 93 -4.22 14.38 3.05
C LEU A 93 -3.72 13.29 2.11
N LEU A 94 -4.51 12.91 1.09
CA LEU A 94 -4.12 11.89 0.12
C LEU A 94 -2.84 12.26 -0.64
N GLY A 95 -2.72 13.53 -1.05
CA GLY A 95 -1.49 14.07 -1.65
C GLY A 95 -0.31 14.00 -0.68
N HIS A 96 -0.52 14.35 0.59
CA HIS A 96 0.49 14.24 1.64
C HIS A 96 0.99 12.80 1.81
N LEU A 97 0.10 11.80 1.85
CA LEU A 97 0.49 10.39 1.97
C LEU A 97 1.40 9.94 0.82
N MET A 98 1.11 10.36 -0.41
CA MET A 98 1.96 10.02 -1.58
C MET A 98 3.33 10.69 -1.52
N LEU A 99 3.41 11.95 -1.09
CA LEU A 99 4.68 12.66 -0.93
C LEU A 99 5.53 12.07 0.21
N VAL A 100 4.88 11.71 1.32
CA VAL A 100 5.53 10.99 2.41
C VAL A 100 6.04 9.63 1.94
N ALA A 101 5.27 8.88 1.15
CA ALA A 101 5.70 7.61 0.57
C ALA A 101 6.99 7.76 -0.26
N ALA A 102 7.08 8.79 -1.11
CA ALA A 102 8.28 9.08 -1.89
C ALA A 102 9.48 9.47 -1.00
N LYS A 103 9.24 10.31 0.01
CA LYS A 103 10.25 10.72 1.00
C LYS A 103 10.83 9.51 1.73
N VAL A 104 9.98 8.65 2.29
CA VAL A 104 10.45 7.49 3.08
C VAL A 104 11.12 6.44 2.20
N ALA A 105 10.66 6.25 0.95
CA ALA A 105 11.33 5.38 -0.01
C ALA A 105 12.78 5.84 -0.26
N ALA A 106 13.02 7.15 -0.40
CA ALA A 106 14.37 7.70 -0.53
C ALA A 106 15.20 7.50 0.76
N GLN A 107 14.61 7.71 1.94
CA GLN A 107 15.28 7.53 3.23
C GLN A 107 15.79 6.10 3.46
N VAL A 108 15.03 5.10 3.01
CA VAL A 108 15.39 3.68 3.15
C VAL A 108 16.14 3.12 1.93
N GLY A 109 16.61 3.99 1.02
CA GLY A 109 17.52 3.61 -0.06
C GLY A 109 16.87 2.95 -1.27
N LEU A 110 15.58 3.16 -1.55
CA LEU A 110 14.90 2.64 -2.74
C LEU A 110 15.21 3.47 -4.00
N SER A 111 16.49 3.64 -4.32
CA SER A 111 16.98 4.45 -5.45
C SER A 111 16.72 3.81 -6.81
N SER A 112 16.62 2.47 -6.89
CA SER A 112 16.32 1.73 -8.13
C SER A 112 14.81 1.64 -8.46
N GLY A 113 13.97 2.35 -7.71
CA GLY A 113 12.52 2.37 -7.88
C GLY A 113 11.76 1.54 -6.85
N TYR A 114 10.44 1.73 -6.84
CA TYR A 114 9.50 1.12 -5.92
C TYR A 114 8.09 1.11 -6.53
N ARG A 115 7.16 0.36 -5.93
CA ARG A 115 5.73 0.39 -6.27
C ARG A 115 4.93 0.88 -5.08
N LEU A 116 3.99 1.78 -5.35
CA LEU A 116 2.92 2.11 -4.43
C LEU A 116 1.70 1.24 -4.73
N VAL A 117 1.09 0.65 -3.71
CA VAL A 117 -0.16 -0.11 -3.84
C VAL A 117 -1.15 0.40 -2.80
N LEU A 118 -2.39 0.57 -3.23
CA LEU A 118 -3.54 0.84 -2.38
C LEU A 118 -4.59 -0.21 -2.72
N ASN A 119 -5.02 -0.97 -1.72
CA ASN A 119 -6.01 -2.01 -1.87
C ASN A 119 -7.38 -1.50 -1.43
N ASP A 120 -8.42 -1.85 -2.19
CA ASP A 120 -9.81 -1.57 -1.83
C ASP A 120 -10.64 -2.85 -1.86
N GLY A 121 -11.34 -3.11 -0.75
CA GLY A 121 -12.25 -4.23 -0.61
C GLY A 121 -11.59 -5.63 -0.73
N PRO A 122 -12.42 -6.68 -0.73
CA PRO A 122 -11.92 -8.06 -0.77
C PRO A 122 -11.15 -8.39 -2.06
N GLU A 123 -11.65 -7.97 -3.22
CA GLU A 123 -11.00 -8.26 -4.50
C GLU A 123 -9.70 -7.47 -4.70
N GLY A 124 -9.59 -6.30 -4.09
CA GLY A 124 -8.33 -5.54 -4.05
C GLY A 124 -7.33 -6.10 -3.04
N GLY A 125 -7.69 -7.07 -2.20
CA GLY A 125 -6.80 -7.60 -1.17
C GLY A 125 -6.64 -6.68 0.03
N GLN A 126 -7.66 -5.91 0.41
CA GLN A 126 -7.61 -5.02 1.56
C GLN A 126 -7.71 -5.81 2.88
N SER A 127 -6.60 -5.94 3.61
CA SER A 127 -6.52 -6.72 4.86
C SER A 127 -6.89 -5.93 6.13
N VAL A 128 -6.82 -4.60 6.09
CA VAL A 128 -7.21 -3.71 7.21
C VAL A 128 -8.07 -2.56 6.69
N TYR A 129 -9.23 -2.36 7.30
CA TYR A 129 -10.15 -1.25 7.00
C TYR A 129 -9.73 0.05 7.67
N HIS A 130 -8.50 0.46 7.36
CA HIS A 130 -7.93 1.76 7.61
C HIS A 130 -6.98 2.01 6.44
N LEU A 131 -7.25 3.05 5.63
CA LEU A 131 -6.52 3.43 4.43
C LEU A 131 -5.00 3.33 4.64
N HIS A 132 -4.30 2.67 3.74
CA HIS A 132 -2.86 2.53 3.83
C HIS A 132 -2.26 2.41 2.43
N LEU A 133 -1.13 3.07 2.22
CA LEU A 133 -0.30 2.89 1.03
C LEU A 133 0.84 1.94 1.35
N HIS A 134 0.93 0.85 0.60
CA HIS A 134 2.10 0.00 0.61
C HIS A 134 3.21 0.65 -0.22
N VAL A 135 4.44 0.66 0.31
CA VAL A 135 5.66 1.01 -0.42
C VAL A 135 6.53 -0.24 -0.52
N LEU A 136 6.62 -0.83 -1.72
CA LEU A 136 7.38 -2.06 -1.95
C LEU A 136 8.61 -1.79 -2.81
N GLY A 137 9.77 -2.29 -2.38
CA GLY A 137 11.02 -2.14 -3.13
C GLY A 137 12.15 -3.03 -2.62
N GLY A 138 13.35 -2.82 -3.16
CA GLY A 138 14.54 -3.62 -2.83
C GLY A 138 14.65 -4.92 -3.62
N ARG A 139 13.72 -5.17 -4.55
CA ARG A 139 13.78 -6.25 -5.54
C ARG A 139 13.04 -5.85 -6.82
N GLN A 140 13.26 -6.58 -7.91
CA GLN A 140 12.40 -6.47 -9.09
C GLN A 140 10.97 -6.93 -8.75
N LEU A 141 9.99 -6.07 -9.04
CA LEU A 141 8.57 -6.39 -8.87
C LEU A 141 7.98 -6.93 -10.19
N GLY A 142 7.11 -7.94 -10.08
CA GLY A 142 6.47 -8.61 -11.21
C GLY A 142 5.35 -7.78 -11.86
N TRP A 143 4.87 -8.26 -13.01
CA TRP A 143 3.69 -7.75 -13.70
C TRP A 143 2.87 -8.95 -14.22
N PRO A 144 1.54 -9.03 -14.00
CA PRO A 144 0.66 -8.02 -13.38
C PRO A 144 0.97 -7.73 -11.89
N PRO A 145 0.46 -6.62 -11.33
CA PRO A 145 0.73 -6.20 -9.96
C PRO A 145 -0.24 -6.83 -8.95
N GLY A 146 -0.33 -8.15 -9.00
CA GLY A 146 -1.25 -8.99 -8.24
C GLY A 146 -1.15 -10.39 -8.82
#